data_AF-A0A2H0HBB6-F1
#
_entry.id   AF-A0A2H0HBB6-F1
#
_cell.length_a   1.000
_cell.length_b   1.000
_cell.length_c   1.000
_cell.angle_alpha   90.00
_cell.angle_beta   90.00
_cell.angle_gamma   90.00
#
_symmetry.space_group_name_H-M   'P 1'
#
loop_
_entity.id
_entity.type
_entity.pdbx_description
1 polymer ?
#
loop_
_entity_poly.entity_id
_entity_poly.type
_entity_poly.pdbx_seq_one_letter_code
_entity_poly.pdbx_strand_id
1 'polypeptide(L)'
;MLQKSKKHNMITEIRIYKLKENTATEFITVFTKQSLPMMKRWRVNVVDYGFSLIDKESFYLIRSYESIEQRKESQEAFYGSDEWINGPEKAIMG
;
A
#
# COMPACT_ATOMS: atom_id res chain seq x y z
N MET A 1 -31.17 -27.30 7.37
CA MET A 1 -29.75 -27.05 7.05
C MET A 1 -29.55 -25.55 6.94
N LEU A 2 -28.99 -24.89 7.95
CA LEU A 2 -28.60 -23.48 7.84
C LEU A 2 -27.21 -23.42 7.19
N GLN A 3 -27.13 -22.84 5.99
CA GLN A 3 -25.85 -22.39 5.45
C GLN A 3 -25.31 -21.32 6.39
N LYS A 4 -24.27 -21.64 7.17
CA LYS A 4 -23.50 -20.61 7.87
C LYS A 4 -22.89 -19.71 6.79
N SER A 5 -23.28 -18.44 6.76
CA SER A 5 -22.63 -17.44 5.91
C SER A 5 -21.12 -17.49 6.18
N LYS A 6 -20.31 -17.76 5.14
CA LYS A 6 -18.84 -17.59 5.23
C LYS A 6 -18.59 -16.14 5.63
N LYS A 7 -18.18 -15.92 6.88
CA LYS A 7 -17.70 -14.63 7.34
C LYS A 7 -16.37 -14.41 6.62
N HIS A 8 -16.37 -13.58 5.59
CA HIS A 8 -15.14 -13.14 4.94
C HIS A 8 -14.52 -12.15 5.93
N ASN A 9 -13.55 -12.60 6.72
CA ASN A 9 -12.82 -11.73 7.63
C ASN A 9 -11.90 -10.85 6.78
N MET A 10 -12.46 -9.75 6.26
CA MET A 10 -11.69 -8.74 5.55
C MET A 10 -10.57 -8.24 6.45
N ILE A 11 -9.35 -8.24 5.92
CA ILE A 11 -8.14 -7.81 6.61
C ILE A 11 -7.93 -6.34 6.31
N THR A 12 -7.63 -5.57 7.35
CA THR A 12 -7.08 -4.23 7.21
C THR A 12 -5.59 -4.29 7.55
N GLU A 13 -4.76 -3.90 6.60
CA GLU A 13 -3.32 -3.76 6.80
C GLU A 13 -3.01 -2.27 6.98
N ILE A 14 -2.23 -1.96 8.03
CA ILE A 14 -1.71 -0.62 8.29
C ILE A 14 -0.19 -0.71 8.21
N ARG A 15 0.41 -0.01 7.23
CA ARG A 15 1.86 0.13 7.11
C ARG A 15 2.26 1.51 7.60
N ILE A 16 3.29 1.57 8.44
CA ILE A 16 3.88 2.82 8.91
C ILE A 16 5.32 2.85 8.44
N TYR A 17 5.69 3.93 7.76
CA TYR A 17 7.03 4.15 7.22
C TYR A 17 7.67 5.30 7.99
N LYS A 18 8.91 5.10 8.42
CA LYS A 18 9.79 6.20 8.85
C LYS A 18 10.64 6.60 7.66
N LEU A 19 10.44 7.81 7.17
CA LEU A 19 11.16 8.40 6.05
C LEU A 19 12.50 8.96 6.51
N LYS A 20 13.43 9.05 5.57
CA LYS A 20 14.68 9.79 5.75
C LYS A 20 14.38 11.28 5.91
N GLU A 21 15.25 11.97 6.63
CA GLU A 21 15.15 13.41 6.81
C GLU A 21 15.10 14.11 5.44
N ASN A 22 14.24 15.13 5.32
CA ASN A 22 14.06 15.96 4.13
C ASN A 22 13.50 15.25 2.86
N THR A 23 13.03 13.99 2.92
CA THR A 23 12.48 13.28 1.74
C THR A 23 10.95 13.32 1.63
N ALA A 24 10.23 13.84 2.63
CA ALA A 24 8.77 13.78 2.70
C ALA A 24 8.05 14.36 1.48
N THR A 25 8.49 15.52 0.97
CA THR A 25 7.89 16.19 -0.20
C THR A 25 8.06 15.38 -1.49
N GLU A 26 9.24 14.80 -1.69
CA GLU A 26 9.50 13.94 -2.84
C GLU A 26 8.69 12.65 -2.73
N PHE A 27 8.71 12.02 -1.54
CA PHE A 27 7.97 10.81 -1.26
C PHE A 27 6.49 10.96 -1.58
N ILE A 28 5.81 12.00 -1.08
CA ILE A 28 4.38 12.19 -1.35
C ILE A 28 4.10 12.46 -2.82
N THR A 29 5.01 13.15 -3.51
CA THR A 29 4.89 13.42 -4.95
C THR A 29 4.96 12.13 -5.74
N VAL A 30 5.97 11.28 -5.49
CA VAL A 30 6.11 9.98 -6.16
C VAL A 30 4.95 9.06 -5.79
N PHE A 31 4.58 9.02 -4.51
CA PHE A 31 3.49 8.17 -4.02
C PHE A 31 2.17 8.51 -4.73
N THR A 32 1.77 9.78 -4.74
CA THR A 32 0.49 10.20 -5.31
C THR A 32 0.47 10.19 -6.84
N LYS A 33 1.59 10.51 -7.51
CA LYS A 33 1.64 10.59 -8.97
C LYS A 33 1.97 9.27 -9.65
N GLN A 34 2.63 8.33 -8.97
CA GLN A 34 3.11 7.09 -9.57
C GLN A 34 2.55 5.86 -8.85
N SER A 35 2.87 5.68 -7.56
CA SER A 35 2.54 4.45 -6.84
C SER A 35 1.06 4.24 -6.61
N LEU A 36 0.32 5.29 -6.25
CA LEU A 36 -1.12 5.20 -5.99
C LEU A 36 -1.92 4.87 -7.27
N PRO A 37 -1.70 5.55 -8.42
CA PRO A 37 -2.29 5.14 -9.69
C PRO A 37 -1.91 3.71 -10.09
N MET A 38 -0.68 3.29 -9.82
CA MET A 38 -0.23 1.93 -10.10
C MET A 38 -0.96 0.91 -9.22
N MET A 39 -1.02 1.11 -7.90
CA MET A 39 -1.79 0.27 -6.98
C MET A 39 -3.25 0.10 -7.45
N LYS A 40 -3.87 1.16 -7.96
CA LYS A 40 -5.21 1.11 -8.56
C LYS A 40 -5.28 0.20 -9.80
N ARG A 41 -4.32 0.28 -10.73
CA ARG A 41 -4.24 -0.62 -11.91
C ARG A 41 -4.11 -2.08 -11.50
N TRP A 42 -3.32 -2.34 -10.46
CA TRP A 42 -3.09 -3.65 -9.86
C TRP A 42 -4.20 -4.11 -8.90
N ARG A 43 -5.30 -3.35 -8.80
CA ARG A 43 -6.46 -3.66 -7.95
C ARG A 43 -6.11 -3.82 -6.46
N VAL A 44 -5.06 -3.16 -6.00
CA VAL A 44 -4.78 -3.02 -4.57
C VAL A 44 -5.78 -2.03 -3.98
N ASN A 45 -6.60 -2.47 -3.03
CA ASN A 45 -7.57 -1.60 -2.38
C ASN A 45 -6.88 -0.74 -1.31
N VAL A 46 -6.56 0.50 -1.67
CA VAL A 46 -6.06 1.52 -0.75
C VAL A 46 -7.24 2.16 -0.05
N VAL A 47 -7.29 2.05 1.28
CA VAL A 47 -8.35 2.61 2.13
C VAL A 47 -8.04 4.06 2.47
N ASP A 48 -6.80 4.31 2.90
CA ASP A 48 -6.35 5.65 3.29
C ASP A 48 -4.82 5.72 3.29
N TYR A 49 -4.26 6.92 3.27
CA TYR A 49 -2.83 7.17 3.40
C TYR A 49 -2.56 8.62 3.81
N GLY A 50 -1.44 8.86 4.47
CA GLY A 50 -1.09 10.23 4.85
C GLY A 50 0.12 10.32 5.76
N PHE A 51 0.49 11.55 6.09
CA PHE A 51 1.51 11.80 7.10
C PHE A 51 0.91 11.76 8.50
N SER A 52 1.78 11.44 9.46
CA SER A 52 1.54 11.66 10.88
C SER A 52 1.15 13.11 11.16
N LEU A 53 0.27 13.31 12.13
CA LEU A 53 -0.12 14.66 12.57
C LEU A 53 0.94 15.31 13.47
N ILE A 54 1.87 14.51 14.02
CA ILE A 54 2.86 14.97 15.00
C ILE A 54 4.26 15.13 14.42
N ASP A 55 4.53 14.61 13.22
CA ASP A 55 5.81 14.71 12.55
C ASP A 55 5.69 14.59 11.02
N LYS A 56 6.70 15.04 10.27
CA LYS A 56 6.71 15.02 8.80
C LYS A 56 7.40 13.81 8.19
N GLU A 57 7.91 12.91 9.01
CA GLU A 57 8.75 11.78 8.58
C GLU A 57 8.03 10.45 8.72
N SER A 58 6.86 10.41 9.32
CA SER A 58 6.06 9.21 9.48
C SER A 58 4.91 9.25 8.49
N PHE A 59 4.83 8.25 7.61
CA PHE A 59 3.77 8.11 6.63
C PHE A 59 3.04 6.79 6.86
N TYR A 60 1.71 6.79 6.75
CA TYR A 60 0.90 5.58 6.82
C TYR A 60 0.26 5.24 5.47
N LEU A 61 0.10 3.95 5.22
CA LEU A 61 -0.69 3.40 4.12
C LEU A 61 -1.60 2.32 4.67
N ILE A 62 -2.92 2.49 4.48
CA ILE A 62 -3.93 1.52 4.86
C ILE A 62 -4.46 0.84 3.61
N ARG A 63 -4.48 -0.50 3.63
CA ARG A 63 -5.01 -1.33 2.56
C ARG A 63 -5.98 -2.35 3.12
N SER A 64 -6.93 -2.80 2.30
CA SER A 64 -7.77 -3.93 2.68
C SER A 64 -7.65 -5.11 1.72
N TYR A 65 -7.86 -6.30 2.27
CA TYR A 65 -7.73 -7.58 1.59
C TYR A 65 -8.86 -8.52 2.02
N GLU A 66 -9.25 -9.44 1.17
CA GLU A 66 -10.36 -10.37 1.46
C GLU A 66 -9.94 -11.48 2.42
N SER A 67 -8.65 -11.86 2.41
CA SER A 67 -8.04 -12.85 3.30
C SER A 67 -6.52 -12.70 3.35
N ILE A 68 -5.84 -13.52 4.17
CA ILE A 68 -4.36 -13.54 4.24
C ILE A 68 -3.78 -14.03 2.92
N GLU A 69 -4.42 -15.03 2.31
CA GLU A 69 -4.02 -15.63 1.03
C GLU A 69 -4.15 -14.61 -0.10
N GLN A 70 -5.31 -13.94 -0.21
CA GLN A 70 -5.52 -12.91 -1.22
C GLN A 70 -4.56 -11.72 -1.02
N ARG A 71 -4.23 -11.36 0.24
CA ARG A 71 -3.18 -10.39 0.54
C ARG A 71 -1.83 -10.82 -0.01
N LYS A 72 -1.43 -12.08 0.24
CA LYS A 72 -0.14 -12.62 -0.22
C LYS A 72 -0.05 -12.57 -1.74
N GLU A 73 -1.03 -13.14 -2.43
CA GLU A 73 -1.09 -13.17 -3.90
C GLU A 73 -1.06 -11.76 -4.50
N SER A 74 -1.87 -10.84 -3.96
CA SER A 74 -1.92 -9.45 -4.41
C SER A 74 -0.57 -8.75 -4.24
N GLN A 75 0.12 -8.94 -3.11
CA GLN A 75 1.40 -8.31 -2.84
C GLN A 75 2.55 -8.91 -3.65
N GLU A 76 2.58 -10.23 -3.80
CA GLU A 76 3.58 -10.91 -4.64
C GLU A 76 3.44 -10.48 -6.11
N ALA A 77 2.22 -10.41 -6.63
CA ALA A 77 1.97 -9.93 -7.98
C ALA A 77 2.38 -8.46 -8.16
N PHE A 78 2.00 -7.57 -7.23
CA PHE A 78 2.32 -6.16 -7.32
C PHE A 78 3.81 -5.87 -7.19
N TYR A 79 4.45 -6.32 -6.09
CA TYR A 79 5.85 -6.03 -5.81
C TYR A 79 6.82 -6.83 -6.69
N GLY A 80 6.38 -7.97 -7.24
CA GLY A 80 7.15 -8.75 -8.20
C GLY A 80 7.01 -8.28 -9.66
N SER A 81 6.21 -7.25 -9.92
CA SER A 81 5.96 -6.77 -11.29
C SER A 81 7.10 -5.92 -11.85
N ASP A 82 7.34 -6.02 -13.17
CA ASP A 82 8.28 -5.16 -13.87
C ASP A 82 7.92 -3.67 -13.74
N GLU A 83 6.63 -3.35 -13.69
CA GLU A 83 6.13 -1.98 -13.52
C GLU A 83 6.50 -1.41 -12.14
N TRP A 84 6.61 -2.25 -11.11
CA TRP A 84 7.03 -1.82 -9.77
C TRP A 84 8.55 -1.67 -9.73
N ILE A 85 9.26 -2.74 -10.10
CA ILE A 85 10.73 -2.85 -10.04
C ILE A 85 11.41 -1.78 -10.89
N ASN A 86 10.90 -1.52 -12.10
CA ASN A 86 11.44 -0.51 -13.00
C ASN A 86 10.76 0.86 -12.86
N GLY A 87 9.77 0.98 -11.98
CA GLY A 87 8.99 2.19 -11.76
C GLY A 87 9.34 2.88 -10.44
N PRO A 88 8.35 3.14 -9.57
CA PRO A 88 8.52 4.02 -8.42
C PRO A 88 9.31 3.42 -7.26
N GLU A 89 9.66 2.12 -7.30
CA GLU A 89 10.35 1.43 -6.21
C GLU A 89 11.57 2.22 -5.72
N LYS A 90 12.49 2.57 -6.63
CA LYS A 90 13.76 3.21 -6.29
C LYS A 90 13.58 4.56 -5.60
N ALA A 91 12.53 5.30 -5.94
CA ALA A 91 12.28 6.63 -5.41
C ALA A 91 11.51 6.60 -4.07
N ILE A 92 10.74 5.55 -3.79
CA ILE A 92 9.95 5.41 -2.55
C ILE A 92 10.64 4.56 -1.49
N MET A 93 11.46 3.60 -1.89
CA MET A 93 12.24 2.74 -0.98
C MET A 93 13.67 3.25 -0.77
N GLY A 94 14.05 4.32 -1.47
CA GLY A 94 15.39 4.88 -1.55
C GLY A 94 15.86 5.70 -0.37
#